data_AF-A0A966NE69-F1
#
_entry.id   AF-A0A966NE69-F1
#
_cell.length_a   1.000
_cell.length_b   1.000
_cell.length_c   1.000
_cell.angle_alpha   90.00
_cell.angle_beta   90.00
_cell.angle_gamma   90.00
#
_symmetry.space_group_name_H-M   'P 1'
#
loop_
_entity.id
_entity.type
_entity.pdbx_description
1 polymer ?
#
loop_
_entity_poly.entity_id
_entity_poly.type
_entity_poly.pdbx_seq_one_letter_code
_entity_poly.pdbx_strand_id
1 'polypeptide(L)' 'MNSQLLRVSLKALIPALTLSIATPAMAQFAKPEDAIKYRQSAFALMGAHMGRLSAVVKGEVPYNKEDVARNAAIIS' A
#
# COMPACT_ATOMS: atom_id res chain seq x y z
N MET A 1 8.77 -25.03 -43.69
CA MET A 1 8.94 -24.52 -42.31
C MET A 1 7.75 -24.98 -41.48
N ASN A 2 7.96 -25.91 -40.54
CA ASN A 2 6.89 -26.66 -39.88
C ASN A 2 6.01 -25.77 -38.99
N SER A 3 4.78 -25.51 -39.44
CA SER A 3 3.76 -24.76 -38.69
C SER A 3 3.42 -25.38 -37.34
N GLN A 4 3.68 -26.68 -37.17
CA GLN A 4 3.52 -27.39 -35.90
C GLN A 4 4.57 -26.99 -34.86
N LEU A 5 5.84 -26.78 -35.27
CA LEU A 5 6.90 -26.34 -34.35
C LEU A 5 6.63 -24.91 -33.86
N LEU A 6 6.19 -24.03 -34.77
CA LEU A 6 5.85 -22.63 -34.47
C LEU A 6 4.69 -22.51 -33.48
N ARG A 7 3.68 -23.39 -33.58
CA ARG A 7 2.55 -23.46 -32.64
C ARG A 7 2.94 -23.97 -31.26
N VAL A 8 3.87 -24.92 -31.17
CA VAL A 8 4.39 -25.44 -29.89
C VAL A 8 5.22 -24.37 -29.18
N SER A 9 6.09 -23.66 -29.91
CA SER A 9 6.87 -22.53 -29.36
C SER A 9 5.97 -21.41 -28.84
N LEU A 10 4.90 -21.07 -29.56
CA LEU A 10 3.96 -20.02 -29.15
C LEU A 10 3.16 -20.42 -27.90
N LYS A 11 2.76 -21.69 -27.80
CA LYS A 11 2.04 -22.22 -26.62
C LYS A 11 2.93 -22.33 -25.37
N ALA A 12 4.23 -22.55 -25.55
CA ALA A 12 5.20 -22.59 -24.45
C ALA A 12 5.61 -21.19 -23.95
N LEU A 13 5.49 -20.16 -24.80
CA LEU A 13 5.83 -18.78 -24.44
C LEU A 13 4.81 -18.15 -23.47
N ILE A 14 3.53 -18.49 -23.61
CA ILE A 14 2.44 -17.97 -22.77
C ILE A 14 2.63 -18.31 -21.26
N PRO A 15 2.87 -19.58 -20.85
CA PRO A 15 3.10 -19.91 -19.44
C PRO A 15 4.40 -19.31 -18.88
N ALA A 16 5.46 -19.24 -19.70
CA ALA A 16 6.73 -18.62 -19.32
C ALA A 16 6.59 -17.12 -19.04
N LEU A 17 5.74 -16.42 -19.82
CA LEU A 17 5.42 -15.01 -19.59
C LEU A 17 4.56 -14.84 -18.33
N THR A 18 3.58 -15.71 -18.07
CA THR A 18 2.76 -15.64 -16.85
C THR A 18 3.56 -15.88 -15.56
N LEU A 19 4.60 -16.72 -15.61
CA LEU A 19 5.51 -16.93 -14.48
C LEU A 19 6.41 -15.72 -14.18
N SER A 20 6.69 -14.87 -15.18
CA SER A 20 7.49 -13.65 -14.99
C SER A 20 6.68 -12.47 -14.43
N ILE A 21 5.35 -12.51 -14.53
CA ILE A 21 4.42 -11.57 -13.86
C ILE A 21 3.97 -12.08 -12.48
N ALA A 22 4.20 -13.36 -12.18
CA ALA A 22 4.00 -13.95 -10.87
C ALA A 22 5.16 -13.58 -9.92
N THR A 23 5.47 -12.28 -9.81
CA THR A 23 6.24 -11.79 -8.67
C THR A 23 5.42 -12.09 -7.41
N PRO A 24 6.00 -12.65 -6.34
CA PRO A 24 5.28 -12.84 -5.10
C PRO A 24 4.80 -11.45 -4.63
N ALA A 25 3.48 -11.26 -4.63
CA ALA A 25 2.80 -10.05 -4.18
C ALA A 25 2.92 -9.83 -2.64
N MET A 26 4.00 -10.32 -2.02
CA MET A 26 4.20 -10.42 -0.57
C MET A 26 5.60 -10.00 -0.11
N ALA A 27 6.34 -9.23 -0.90
CA ALA A 27 7.61 -8.64 -0.47
C ALA A 27 7.51 -7.10 -0.42
N GLN A 28 6.49 -6.56 0.26
CA GLN A 28 6.41 -5.12 0.49
C GLN A 28 7.55 -4.62 1.40
N PHE A 29 8.15 -5.54 2.18
CA PHE A 29 9.31 -5.28 3.03
C PHE A 29 10.37 -6.38 2.84
N ALA A 30 11.63 -5.98 2.66
CA ALA A 30 12.76 -6.90 2.48
C ALA A 30 13.10 -7.68 3.78
N LYS A 31 12.74 -7.13 4.94
CA LYS A 31 12.94 -7.73 6.26
C LYS A 31 11.66 -7.61 7.10
N PRO A 32 11.36 -8.61 7.95
CA PRO A 32 10.20 -8.54 8.84
C PRO A 32 10.29 -7.35 9.81
N GLU A 33 11.49 -6.96 10.25
CA GLU A 33 11.68 -5.80 11.14
C GLU A 33 11.25 -4.49 10.48
N ASP A 34 11.41 -4.35 9.17
CA ASP A 34 11.01 -3.15 8.44
C ASP A 34 9.49 -3.04 8.35
N ALA A 35 8.80 -4.18 8.21
CA ALA A 35 7.34 -4.24 8.29
C ALA A 35 6.83 -3.84 9.69
N ILE A 36 7.54 -4.25 10.75
CA ILE A 36 7.21 -3.92 12.13
C ILE A 36 7.41 -2.43 12.40
N LYS A 37 8.53 -1.86 11.93
CA LYS A 37 8.79 -0.42 12.05
C LYS A 37 7.78 0.38 11.25
N TYR A 38 7.46 -0.05 10.04
CA TYR A 38 6.47 0.61 9.19
C TYR A 38 5.11 0.72 9.88
N ARG A 39 4.57 -0.39 10.41
CA ARG A 39 3.27 -0.36 11.13
C ARG A 39 3.34 0.55 12.37
N GLN A 40 4.43 0.50 13.13
CA GLN A 40 4.59 1.34 14.33
C GLN A 40 4.61 2.82 13.96
N SER A 41 5.38 3.20 12.95
CA SER A 41 5.43 4.58 12.45
C SER A 41 4.09 5.03 11.86
N ALA A 42 3.40 4.17 11.11
CA ALA A 42 2.08 4.46 10.57
C ALA A 42 1.05 4.70 11.69
N PHE A 43 1.00 3.82 12.70
CA PHE A 43 0.11 4.00 13.85
C PHE A 43 0.44 5.25 14.68
N ALA A 44 1.72 5.58 14.83
CA ALA A 44 2.13 6.81 15.50
C ALA A 44 1.64 8.06 14.74
N LEU A 45 1.75 8.06 13.41
CA LEU A 45 1.27 9.16 12.56
C LEU A 45 -0.25 9.30 12.66
N MET A 46 -0.98 8.19 12.47
CA MET A 46 -2.45 8.19 12.59
C MET A 46 -2.90 8.66 13.97
N GLY A 47 -2.25 8.20 15.05
CA GLY A 47 -2.54 8.63 16.41
C GLY A 47 -2.34 10.13 16.62
N ALA A 48 -1.27 10.72 16.07
CA ALA A 48 -1.02 12.16 16.16
C ALA A 48 -2.12 12.98 15.46
N HIS A 49 -2.51 12.60 14.24
CA HIS A 49 -3.54 13.32 13.48
C HIS A 49 -4.95 13.10 14.06
N MET A 50 -5.26 11.89 14.50
CA MET A 50 -6.51 11.60 15.23
C MET A 50 -6.60 12.38 16.54
N GLY A 51 -5.50 12.51 17.27
CA GLY A 51 -5.46 13.29 18.52
C GLY A 51 -5.82 14.76 18.31
N ARG A 52 -5.31 15.38 17.23
CA ARG A 52 -5.67 16.75 16.85
C ARG A 52 -7.16 16.88 16.52
N LEU A 53 -7.71 15.91 15.78
CA LEU A 53 -9.14 15.88 15.47
C LEU A 53 -9.99 15.67 16.73
N SER A 54 -9.55 14.83 17.66
CA SER A 54 -10.23 14.61 18.94
C SER A 54 -10.32 15.89 19.77
N ALA A 55 -9.26 16.70 19.82
CA ALA A 55 -9.26 17.98 20.53
C ALA A 55 -10.28 18.97 19.94
N VAL A 56 -10.45 18.97 18.60
CA VAL A 56 -11.49 19.76 17.93
C VAL A 56 -12.89 19.26 18.30
N VAL A 57 -13.11 17.94 18.27
CA VAL A 57 -14.41 17.34 18.61
C VAL A 57 -14.79 17.57 20.08
N LYS A 58 -13.82 17.57 20.98
CA LYS A 58 -14.01 17.88 22.41
C LYS A 58 -14.21 19.38 22.68
N GLY A 59 -14.00 20.24 21.69
CA GLY A 59 -14.09 21.70 21.86
C GLY A 59 -12.88 22.33 22.55
N GLU A 60 -11.78 21.59 22.72
CA GLU A 60 -10.53 22.08 23.30
C GLU A 60 -9.79 23.01 22.32
N VAL A 61 -10.00 22.80 21.01
CA VAL A 61 -9.44 23.62 19.93
C VAL A 61 -10.58 24.08 19.02
N PRO A 62 -10.58 25.35 18.54
CA PRO A 62 -11.59 25.84 17.61
C PRO A 62 -11.62 25.04 16.30
N TYR A 63 -12.81 24.87 15.74
CA TYR A 63 -12.97 24.23 14.44
C TYR A 63 -12.37 25.11 13.33
N ASN A 64 -11.40 24.55 12.60
CA ASN A 64 -10.91 25.08 11.35
C ASN A 64 -11.10 24.01 10.26
N LYS A 65 -11.80 24.38 9.18
CA LYS A 65 -12.19 23.44 8.12
C LYS A 65 -10.98 22.84 7.41
N GLU A 66 -10.01 23.67 7.08
CA GLU A 66 -8.79 23.28 6.36
C GLU A 66 -7.93 22.35 7.22
N ASP A 67 -7.79 22.63 8.51
CA ASP A 67 -7.04 21.81 9.45
C ASP A 67 -7.69 20.45 9.66
N VAL A 68 -9.01 20.43 9.85
CA VAL A 68 -9.75 19.17 10.00
C VAL A 68 -9.65 18.32 8.74
N ALA A 69 -9.84 18.92 7.56
CA ALA A 69 -9.73 18.20 6.29
C ALA A 69 -8.31 17.63 6.08
N ARG A 70 -7.26 18.41 6.37
CA ARG A 70 -5.87 17.96 6.23
C ARG A 70 -5.53 16.81 7.18
N ASN A 71 -5.91 16.90 8.45
CA ASN A 71 -5.63 15.83 9.40
C ASN A 71 -6.45 14.57 9.08
N ALA A 72 -7.71 14.71 8.63
CA ALA A 72 -8.54 13.58 8.23
C ALA A 72 -7.98 12.87 6.99
N ALA A 73 -7.50 13.62 5.98
CA ALA A 73 -6.93 13.05 4.76
C ALA A 73 -5.67 12.20 4.99
N ILE A 74 -4.95 12.41 6.10
CA ILE A 74 -3.76 11.61 6.43
C ILE A 74 -4.15 10.25 7.05
N ILE A 75 -5.38 10.13 7.55
CA ILE A 75 -5.87 8.94 8.26
C ILE A 75 -6.76 8.07 7.37
N SER A 76 -7.40 8.66 6.35
CA SER A 76 -8.36 8.03 5.44
C SER A 76 -7.73 7.28 4.27
#